data_AF-A0A536KMF9-F1
#
_entry.id   AF-A0A536KMF9-F1
#
_cell.length_a   1.000
_cell.length_b   1.000
_cell.length_c   1.000
_cell.angle_alpha   90.00
_cell.angle_beta   90.00
_cell.angle_gamma   90.00
#
_symmetry.space_group_name_H-M   'P 1'
#
loop_
_entity.id
_entity.type
_entity.pdbx_description
1 polymer ?
#
loop_
_entity_poly.entity_id
_entity_poly.type
_entity_poly.pdbx_seq_one_letter_code
_entity_poly.pdbx_strand_id
1 'polypeptide(L)'
;MIPAAFEYARAGSVQEASELLGKFGEDAKVLAGGHSLIPLMRLRLAQPSALVDINNVKELAYIARENGKLRVGALTRHVDIHNSQDVKQNL
;
A
#
# COMPACT_ATOMS: atom_id res chain seq x y z
N MET A 1 20.44 6.59 9.90
CA MET A 1 20.75 6.73 8.46
C MET A 1 19.50 7.25 7.74
N ILE A 2 19.71 8.10 6.72
CA ILE A 2 18.66 8.82 5.97
C ILE A 2 18.52 8.19 4.58
N PRO A 3 17.29 7.97 4.06
CA PRO A 3 17.06 7.50 2.69
C PRO A 3 17.73 8.37 1.63
N ALA A 4 17.96 7.80 0.44
CA ALA A 4 18.23 8.59 -0.76
C ALA A 4 17.03 9.48 -1.09
N ALA A 5 17.24 10.56 -1.84
CA ALA A 5 16.14 11.39 -2.34
C ALA A 5 15.24 10.60 -3.29
N PHE A 6 13.95 10.91 -3.27
CA PHE A 6 12.93 10.29 -4.12
C PHE A 6 11.82 11.30 -4.41
N GLU A 7 11.15 11.14 -5.53
CA GLU A 7 9.90 11.83 -5.85
C GLU A 7 8.73 11.24 -5.04
N TYR A 8 7.77 12.06 -4.64
CA TYR A 8 6.59 11.58 -3.90
C TYR A 8 5.32 12.04 -4.61
N ALA A 9 4.44 11.08 -4.90
CA ALA A 9 3.11 11.35 -5.42
C ALA A 9 2.06 10.61 -4.60
N ARG A 10 0.88 11.22 -4.45
CA ARG A 10 -0.25 10.63 -3.74
C ARG A 10 -1.38 10.37 -4.73
N ALA A 11 -1.83 9.12 -4.81
CA ALA A 11 -2.96 8.72 -5.64
C ALA A 11 -4.27 8.76 -4.84
N GLY A 12 -5.36 9.19 -5.49
CA GLY A 12 -6.73 9.14 -4.99
C GLY A 12 -7.55 7.95 -5.50
N SER A 13 -7.05 7.22 -6.51
CA SER A 13 -7.69 6.01 -7.07
C SER A 13 -6.66 4.96 -7.50
N VAL A 14 -7.10 3.71 -7.72
CA VAL A 14 -6.24 2.66 -8.32
C VAL A 14 -5.76 3.05 -9.73
N GLN A 15 -6.63 3.69 -10.52
CA GLN A 15 -6.31 4.15 -11.87
C GLN A 15 -5.17 5.17 -11.83
N GLU A 16 -5.30 6.21 -11.00
CA GLU A 16 -4.26 7.24 -10.85
C GLU A 16 -2.96 6.65 -10.29
N ALA A 17 -3.02 5.71 -9.35
CA ALA A 17 -1.83 5.02 -8.86
C ALA A 17 -1.10 4.27 -9.99
N SER A 18 -1.84 3.60 -10.86
CA SER A 18 -1.28 2.86 -12.00
C SER A 18 -0.66 3.81 -13.03
N GLU A 19 -1.31 4.94 -13.30
CA GLU A 19 -0.78 5.99 -14.19
C GLU A 19 0.50 6.62 -13.64
N LEU A 20 0.55 6.92 -12.34
CA LEU A 20 1.74 7.46 -11.67
C LEU A 20 2.90 6.46 -11.70
N LEU A 21 2.65 5.18 -11.44
CA LEU A 21 3.67 4.14 -11.55
C LEU A 21 4.21 4.04 -12.99
N GLY A 22 3.33 4.06 -13.99
CA GLY A 22 3.72 4.09 -15.40
C GLY A 22 4.55 5.33 -15.76
N LYS A 23 4.19 6.50 -15.22
CA LYS A 23 4.91 7.76 -15.41
C LYS A 23 6.32 7.75 -14.79
N PHE A 24 6.46 7.23 -13.57
CA PHE A 24 7.75 7.22 -12.86
C PHE A 24 8.66 6.04 -13.26
N GLY A 25 8.11 5.03 -13.95
CA GLY A 25 8.88 3.91 -14.48
C GLY A 25 9.19 2.82 -13.45
N GLU A 26 10.05 1.88 -13.83
CA GLU A 26 10.27 0.61 -13.11
C GLU A 26 10.83 0.76 -11.68
N ASP A 27 11.55 1.86 -11.43
CA ASP A 27 12.15 2.18 -10.13
C ASP A 27 11.14 2.78 -9.14
N ALA A 28 9.93 3.12 -9.58
CA ALA A 28 8.87 3.56 -8.69
C ALA A 28 8.36 2.41 -7.81
N LYS A 29 8.05 2.73 -6.55
CA LYS A 29 7.45 1.77 -5.62
C LYS A 29 6.18 2.32 -5.00
N VAL A 30 5.22 1.42 -4.79
CA VAL A 30 4.00 1.71 -4.04
C VAL A 30 4.34 1.90 -2.56
N LEU A 31 3.86 3.01 -1.98
CA LEU A 31 3.89 3.25 -0.55
C LEU A 31 2.50 2.95 0.04
N ALA A 32 2.39 1.80 0.71
CA ALA A 32 1.25 1.43 1.55
C ALA A 32 1.54 1.82 3.01
N GLY A 33 1.57 0.86 3.94
CA GLY A 33 1.90 1.11 5.34
C GLY A 33 3.35 1.48 5.63
N GLY A 34 4.29 1.31 4.68
CA GLY A 34 5.68 1.74 4.82
C GLY A 34 6.56 0.95 5.80
N HIS A 35 6.01 0.01 6.58
CA HIS A 35 6.72 -0.69 7.67
C HIS A 35 7.80 -1.69 7.20
N SER A 36 7.86 -2.00 5.90
CA SER A 36 8.96 -2.78 5.30
C SER A 36 9.83 -1.90 4.39
N LEU A 37 9.20 -1.15 3.49
CA LEU A 37 9.90 -0.34 2.49
C LEU A 37 10.73 0.80 3.11
N ILE A 38 10.16 1.56 4.05
CA ILE A 38 10.86 2.70 4.66
C ILE A 38 12.09 2.24 5.46
N PRO A 39 12.04 1.17 6.28
CA PRO A 39 13.24 0.60 6.88
C PRO A 39 14.32 0.21 5.86
N LEU A 40 13.95 -0.47 4.76
CA LEU A 40 14.91 -0.84 3.69
C LEU A 40 15.53 0.41 3.05
N MET A 41 14.75 1.47 2.84
CA MET A 41 15.25 2.75 2.32
C MET A 41 16.21 3.44 3.28
N ARG A 42 15.93 3.43 4.59
CA ARG A 42 16.82 3.99 5.61
C ARG A 42 18.16 3.28 5.67
N LEU A 43 18.19 1.98 5.38
CA LEU A 43 19.41 1.16 5.28
C LEU A 43 20.04 1.17 3.87
N ARG A 44 19.44 1.90 2.92
CA ARG A 44 19.83 1.96 1.50
C ARG A 44 19.83 0.60 0.78
N LEU A 45 19.08 -0.38 1.30
CA LEU A 45 18.85 -1.66 0.65
C LEU A 45 17.80 -1.56 -0.46
N ALA A 46 16.94 -0.54 -0.40
CA ALA A 46 16.04 -0.15 -1.48
C ALA A 46 16.17 1.35 -1.74
N GLN A 47 16.27 1.76 -3.00
CA GLN A 47 16.48 3.16 -3.39
C GLN A 47 15.57 3.52 -4.58
N PRO A 48 14.24 3.50 -4.38
CA PRO A 48 13.31 3.85 -5.46
C PRO A 48 13.47 5.30 -5.88
N SER A 49 13.31 5.59 -7.16
CA SER A 49 13.32 6.95 -7.70
C SER A 49 12.07 7.74 -7.30
N ALA A 50 10.95 7.03 -7.10
CA ALA A 50 9.66 7.61 -6.71
C ALA A 50 8.87 6.69 -5.77
N LEU A 51 8.09 7.31 -4.88
CA LEU A 51 7.07 6.65 -4.08
C LEU A 51 5.68 7.10 -4.52
N VAL A 52 4.83 6.14 -4.88
CA VAL A 52 3.40 6.35 -5.15
C VAL A 52 2.61 5.93 -3.92
N ASP A 53 2.21 6.90 -3.12
CA ASP A 53 1.41 6.70 -1.91
C ASP A 53 -0.05 6.44 -2.25
N ILE A 54 -0.53 5.26 -1.86
CA ILE A 54 -1.89 4.81 -2.11
C ILE A 54 -2.79 4.95 -0.87
N ASN A 55 -2.32 5.47 0.27
CA ASN A 55 -3.09 5.54 1.52
C ASN A 55 -4.41 6.32 1.41
N ASN A 56 -4.61 7.12 0.36
CA ASN A 56 -5.86 7.85 0.12
C ASN A 56 -6.85 7.11 -0.80
N VAL A 57 -6.46 5.95 -1.34
CA VAL A 57 -7.30 5.08 -2.18
C VAL A 57 -8.23 4.25 -1.29
N LYS A 58 -9.31 4.89 -0.81
CA LYS A 58 -10.21 4.29 0.20
C LYS A 58 -10.87 2.98 -0.24
N GLU A 59 -11.07 2.80 -1.54
CA GLU A 59 -11.59 1.55 -2.12
C GLU A 59 -10.68 0.34 -1.89
N LEU A 60 -9.43 0.53 -1.46
CA LEU A 60 -8.52 -0.56 -1.08
C LEU A 60 -8.52 -0.85 0.43
N ALA A 61 -9.27 -0.11 1.26
CA ALA A 61 -9.28 -0.27 2.72
C ALA A 61 -10.62 -0.84 3.19
N TYR A 62 -10.80 -2.16 3.05
CA TYR A 62 -12.05 -2.84 3.41
C TYR A 62 -11.87 -4.29 3.84
N ILE A 63 -12.86 -4.78 4.58
CA ILE A 63 -13.11 -6.20 4.82
C ILE A 63 -14.58 -6.43 4.47
N ALA A 64 -14.86 -7.33 3.53
CA ALA A 64 -16.21 -7.54 3.03
C ALA A 64 -16.48 -9.03 2.74
N ARG A 65 -17.74 -9.44 2.79
CA ARG A 65 -18.20 -10.73 2.28
C ARG A 65 -18.92 -10.53 0.96
N GLU A 66 -18.45 -11.22 -0.07
CA GLU A 66 -19.08 -11.21 -1.39
C GLU A 66 -19.08 -12.63 -1.93
N ASN A 67 -20.23 -13.10 -2.42
CA ASN A 67 -20.38 -14.42 -3.04
C ASN A 67 -19.84 -15.58 -2.17
N GLY A 68 -20.07 -15.49 -0.85
CA GLY A 68 -19.61 -16.50 0.11
C GLY A 68 -18.10 -16.48 0.39
N LYS A 69 -17.35 -15.48 -0.10
CA LYS A 69 -15.91 -15.33 0.14
C LYS A 69 -15.62 -14.07 0.94
N LEU A 70 -14.62 -14.17 1.81
CA LEU A 70 -14.02 -13.00 2.46
C LEU A 70 -13.10 -12.30 1.48
N ARG A 71 -13.30 -11.00 1.30
CA ARG A 71 -12.44 -10.11 0.52
C ARG A 71 -11.80 -9.09 1.44
N VAL A 72 -10.49 -8.91 1.30
CA VAL A 72 -9.70 -7.99 2.10
C VAL A 72 -8.96 -7.05 1.15
N GLY A 73 -9.21 -5.76 1.31
CA GLY A 73 -8.52 -4.73 0.54
C GLY A 73 -7.04 -4.63 0.91
N ALA A 74 -6.21 -4.23 -0.06
CA ALA A 74 -4.74 -4.17 0.10
C ALA A 74 -4.26 -3.15 1.16
N LEU A 75 -5.09 -2.18 1.53
CA LEU A 75 -4.82 -1.16 2.56
C LEU A 75 -5.49 -1.45 3.90
N THR A 76 -6.12 -2.60 4.06
CA THR A 76 -6.65 -3.02 5.35
C THR A 76 -5.49 -3.20 6.34
N ARG A 77 -5.55 -2.47 7.47
CA ARG A 77 -4.47 -2.48 8.46
C ARG A 77 -4.52 -3.78 9.26
N HIS A 78 -3.37 -4.24 9.74
CA HIS A 78 -3.29 -5.42 10.58
C HIS A 78 -4.19 -5.34 11.83
N VAL A 79 -4.36 -4.15 12.42
CA VAL A 79 -5.27 -3.95 13.57
C VAL A 79 -6.73 -4.15 13.19
N ASP A 80 -7.14 -3.75 11.99
CA ASP A 80 -8.51 -3.93 11.50
C ASP A 80 -8.79 -5.41 11.23
N ILE A 81 -7.80 -6.13 10.67
CA ILE A 81 -7.85 -7.59 10.50
C ILE A 81 -7.99 -8.27 11.86
N HIS A 82 -7.13 -7.91 12.83
CA HIS A 82 -7.15 -8.49 14.17
C HIS A 82 -8.48 -8.24 14.90
N ASN A 83 -9.13 -7.11 14.65
CA ASN A 83 -10.40 -6.76 15.29
C ASN A 83 -11.64 -7.25 14.52
N SER A 84 -11.49 -7.68 13.27
CA SER A 84 -12.60 -8.10 12.43
C SER A 84 -13.23 -9.41 12.90
N GLN A 85 -14.53 -9.38 13.19
CA GLN A 85 -15.30 -10.58 13.47
C GLN A 85 -15.44 -11.47 12.23
N ASP A 86 -15.55 -10.86 11.05
CA ASP A 86 -15.61 -11.60 9.79
C ASP A 86 -14.35 -12.42 9.54
N VAL A 87 -13.17 -11.88 9.88
CA VAL A 87 -11.92 -12.65 9.79
C VAL A 87 -11.89 -13.78 10.81
N LYS A 88 -12.25 -13.50 12.07
CA LYS A 88 -12.21 -14.48 13.17
C LYS A 88 -13.11 -15.68 12.97
N GLN A 89 -14.26 -15.50 12.34
CA GLN A 89 -15.24 -16.57 12.10
C GLN A 89 -14.87 -17.51 10.95
N ASN A 90 -13.81 -17.21 10.18
CA ASN A 90 -13.43 -17.95 8.97
C ASN A 90 -11.98 -18.49 9.03
N LEU A 91 -11.38 -18.51 10.22
CA LEU A 91 -10.14 -19.22 10.55
C LEU A 91 -10.50 -20.49 11.33
#